data_AF-A0A660YEI5-F1
#
_entry.id   AF-A0A660YEI5-F1
#
_cell.length_a   1.000
_cell.length_b   1.000
_cell.length_c   1.000
_cell.angle_alpha   90.00
_cell.angle_beta   90.00
_cell.angle_gamma   90.00
#
_symmetry.space_group_name_H-M   'P 1'
#
loop_
_entity.id
_entity.type
_entity.pdbx_description
1 polymer ?
#
loop_
_entity_poly.entity_id
_entity_poly.type
_entity_poly.pdbx_seq_one_letter_code
_entity_poly.pdbx_strand_id
1 'polypeptide(L)'
;MTYDPTQPMIVQSDRSVLLEVDHPRYEEARDALARFAELEKSPEHIHTYRISPVSLWNAAASGMTGAHIVEALERFSKYEVPQNIKAEVADQISRYGRIKLIKQ
;
A
#
# COMPACT_ATOMS: atom_id res chain seq x y z
N MET A 1 -7.01 -19.29 8.02
CA MET A 1 -6.99 -17.81 7.98
C MET A 1 -6.05 -17.35 9.07
N THR A 2 -4.90 -16.80 8.69
CA THR A 2 -3.90 -16.31 9.65
C THR A 2 -4.29 -14.89 10.03
N TYR A 3 -4.69 -14.71 11.29
CA TYR A 3 -4.98 -13.41 11.88
C TYR A 3 -3.84 -13.06 12.84
N ASP A 4 -3.21 -11.89 12.65
CA ASP A 4 -2.17 -11.37 13.54
C ASP A 4 -2.64 -10.04 14.16
N PRO A 5 -3.10 -10.03 15.42
CA PRO A 5 -3.56 -8.81 16.08
C PRO A 5 -2.44 -7.81 16.38
N THR A 6 -1.16 -8.19 16.21
CA THR A 6 -0.01 -7.32 16.50
C THR A 6 0.35 -6.38 15.34
N GLN A 7 -0.46 -6.39 14.29
CA GLN A 7 -0.29 -5.59 13.10
C GLN A 7 -1.34 -4.48 12.99
N PRO A 8 -1.02 -3.28 12.48
CA PRO A 8 -1.92 -2.13 12.54
C PRO A 8 -2.90 -1.98 11.37
N MET A 9 -2.74 -2.75 10.27
CA MET A 9 -3.50 -2.48 9.04
C MET A 9 -4.41 -3.63 8.59
N ILE A 10 -5.45 -3.29 7.84
CA ILE A 10 -6.31 -4.24 7.12
C ILE A 10 -6.34 -3.82 5.66
N VAL A 11 -5.91 -4.71 4.77
CA VAL A 11 -5.95 -4.49 3.32
C VAL A 11 -7.23 -5.09 2.75
N GLN A 12 -8.03 -4.27 2.07
CA GLN A 12 -9.32 -4.69 1.51
C GLN A 12 -9.19 -4.96 0.00
N SER A 13 -10.09 -5.80 -0.53
CA SER A 13 -10.09 -6.19 -1.94
C SER A 13 -10.43 -5.03 -2.89
N ASP A 14 -11.02 -3.95 -2.39
CA ASP A 14 -11.39 -2.74 -3.14
C ASP A 14 -10.27 -1.67 -3.16
N ARG A 15 -9.05 -2.04 -2.72
CA ARG A 15 -7.84 -1.20 -2.62
C ARG A 15 -7.83 -0.20 -1.48
N SER A 16 -8.84 -0.22 -0.61
CA SER A 16 -8.76 0.54 0.64
C SER A 16 -7.86 -0.19 1.66
N VAL A 17 -7.14 0.59 2.46
CA VAL A 17 -6.35 0.12 3.59
C VAL A 17 -6.80 0.89 4.82
N LEU A 18 -7.23 0.15 5.84
CA LEU A 18 -7.60 0.70 7.15
C LEU A 18 -6.38 0.61 8.06
N LEU A 19 -5.99 1.73 8.66
CA LEU A 19 -4.84 1.84 9.55
C LEU A 19 -5.29 2.32 10.92
N GLU A 20 -5.01 1.54 11.96
CA GLU A 20 -5.33 1.87 13.35
C GLU A 20 -4.36 2.89 13.93
N VAL A 21 -4.88 4.04 14.34
CA VAL A 21 -4.09 5.19 14.83
C VAL A 21 -3.47 4.90 16.20
N ASP A 22 -4.24 4.29 17.09
CA ASP A 22 -3.82 3.99 18.47
C ASP A 22 -2.85 2.78 18.55
N HIS A 23 -2.53 2.14 17.42
CA HIS A 23 -1.66 0.96 17.41
C HIS A 23 -0.18 1.34 17.57
N PRO A 24 0.63 0.62 18.39
CA PRO A 24 2.05 0.97 18.61
C PRO A 24 2.92 1.03 17.35
N ARG A 25 2.53 0.32 16.30
CA ARG A 25 3.20 0.29 14.99
C ARG A 25 2.58 1.23 13.95
N TYR A 26 1.70 2.13 14.37
CA TYR A 26 1.01 3.07 13.51
C TYR A 26 1.98 3.90 12.66
N GLU A 27 2.98 4.54 13.27
CA GLU A 27 3.92 5.41 12.55
C GLU A 27 4.68 4.65 11.47
N GLU A 28 5.15 3.44 11.81
CA GLU A 28 5.89 2.58 10.88
C GLU A 28 5.04 2.19 9.66
N ALA A 29 3.79 1.79 9.90
CA ALA A 29 2.85 1.41 8.84
C ALA A 29 2.39 2.63 8.02
N ARG A 30 2.16 3.76 8.66
CA ARG A 30 1.82 5.04 8.03
C ARG A 30 2.91 5.49 7.07
N ASP A 31 4.17 5.45 7.51
CA ASP A 31 5.33 5.86 6.73
C ASP A 31 5.58 4.89 5.57
N ALA A 32 5.32 3.60 5.75
CA ALA A 32 5.34 2.63 4.66
C ALA A 32 4.25 2.94 3.61
N LEU A 33 2.99 3.11 4.04
CA LEU A 33 1.86 3.39 3.16
C LEU A 33 2.03 4.69 2.37
N ALA A 34 2.55 5.76 3.00
CA ALA A 34 2.75 7.05 2.36
C ALA A 34 3.62 7.00 1.09
N ARG A 35 4.40 5.93 0.90
CA ARG A 35 5.25 5.75 -0.27
C ARG A 35 4.52 5.17 -1.49
N PHE A 36 3.36 4.54 -1.31
CA PHE A 36 2.66 3.83 -2.38
C PHE A 36 1.12 3.86 -2.30
N ALA A 37 0.54 4.60 -1.34
CA ALA A 37 -0.89 4.78 -1.16
C ALA A 37 -1.24 6.21 -0.76
N GLU A 38 -2.43 6.66 -1.12
CA GLU A 38 -2.93 8.01 -0.85
C GLU A 38 -3.83 8.02 0.40
N LEU A 39 -3.65 8.98 1.30
CA LEU A 39 -4.53 9.17 2.45
C LEU A 39 -5.87 9.76 1.98
N GLU A 40 -6.98 9.06 2.23
CA GLU A 40 -8.33 9.53 1.89
C GLU A 40 -9.03 10.19 3.08
N LYS A 41 -8.88 9.61 4.28
CA LYS A 41 -9.55 10.07 5.51
C LYS A 41 -8.65 9.84 6.71
N SER A 42 -8.64 10.79 7.65
CA SER A 42 -7.87 10.72 8.90
C SER A 42 -8.71 11.11 10.13
N PRO A 43 -9.78 10.36 10.44
CA PRO A 43 -10.47 10.49 11.72
C PRO A 43 -9.62 9.93 12.86
N GLU A 44 -10.05 10.17 14.10
CA GLU A 44 -9.29 9.90 15.34
C GLU A 44 -8.72 8.47 15.45
N HIS A 45 -9.49 7.43 15.10
CA HIS A 45 -9.07 6.05 15.38
C HIS A 45 -8.61 5.24 14.15
N ILE A 46 -9.16 5.52 12.96
CA ILE A 46 -8.89 4.73 11.76
C ILE A 46 -8.61 5.64 10.58
N HIS A 47 -7.36 5.65 10.12
CA HIS A 47 -7.03 6.29 8.85
C HIS A 47 -7.37 5.36 7.69
N THR A 48 -7.89 5.93 6.61
CA THR A 48 -8.18 5.19 5.37
C THR A 48 -7.25 5.66 4.28
N TYR A 49 -6.50 4.72 3.72
CA TYR A 49 -5.64 4.92 2.55
C TYR A 49 -6.23 4.21 1.33
N ARG A 50 -5.83 4.64 0.14
CA ARG A 50 -6.17 4.03 -1.14
C ARG A 50 -4.91 3.70 -1.92
N ILE A 51 -4.79 2.44 -2.36
CA ILE A 51 -3.83 2.07 -3.39
C ILE A 51 -4.45 2.41 -4.75
N SER A 52 -3.83 3.32 -5.47
CA SER A 52 -4.28 3.79 -6.79
C SER A 52 -3.19 3.60 -7.85
N PRO A 53 -3.54 3.52 -9.14
CA PRO A 53 -2.54 3.46 -10.21
C PRO A 53 -1.53 4.61 -10.15
N VAL A 54 -1.95 5.83 -9.79
CA VAL A 54 -1.05 6.98 -9.69
C VAL A 54 -0.11 6.86 -8.49
N SER A 55 -0.59 6.40 -7.33
CA SER A 55 0.25 6.17 -6.16
C SER A 55 1.32 5.10 -6.40
N LEU A 56 0.97 4.01 -7.11
CA LEU A 56 1.91 2.97 -7.52
C LEU A 56 2.91 3.48 -8.56
N TRP A 57 2.48 4.32 -9.50
CA TRP A 57 3.38 4.94 -10.47
C TRP A 57 4.41 5.86 -9.77
N ASN A 58 3.97 6.65 -8.80
CA ASN A 58 4.85 7.48 -7.97
C ASN A 58 5.83 6.63 -7.16
N ALA A 59 5.36 5.52 -6.58
CA ALA A 59 6.21 4.56 -5.89
C ALA A 59 7.29 4.00 -6.82
N ALA A 60 6.91 3.54 -8.02
CA ALA A 60 7.84 3.04 -9.02
C ALA A 60 8.86 4.11 -9.46
N ALA A 61 8.42 5.36 -9.62
CA ALA A 61 9.29 6.49 -9.95
C ALA A 61 10.32 6.79 -8.85
N SER A 62 10.01 6.47 -7.59
CA SER A 62 10.96 6.53 -6.47
C SER A 62 11.88 5.31 -6.35
N GLY A 63 11.80 4.35 -7.27
CA GLY A 63 12.60 3.12 -7.27
C GLY A 63 12.00 1.97 -6.47
N MET A 64 10.73 2.07 -6.05
CA MET A 64 10.07 0.98 -5.33
C MET A 64 9.64 -0.15 -6.29
N THR A 65 9.82 -1.40 -5.86
CA THR A 65 9.41 -2.58 -6.63
C THR A 65 8.08 -3.11 -6.12
N GLY A 66 7.36 -3.87 -6.97
CA GLY A 66 6.12 -4.52 -6.55
C GLY A 66 6.33 -5.48 -5.38
N ALA A 67 7.49 -6.15 -5.33
CA ALA A 67 7.87 -7.01 -4.21
C ALA A 67 8.00 -6.23 -2.89
N HIS A 68 8.67 -5.08 -2.89
CA HIS A 68 8.77 -4.24 -1.69
C HIS A 68 7.40 -3.73 -1.20
N ILE A 69 6.48 -3.41 -2.13
CA ILE A 69 5.12 -2.99 -1.77
C ILE A 69 4.35 -4.15 -1.15
N VAL A 70 4.37 -5.33 -1.78
CA VAL A 70 3.67 -6.51 -1.26
C VAL A 70 4.24 -6.92 0.10
N GLU A 71 5.56 -6.91 0.27
CA GLU A 71 6.22 -7.19 1.55
C GLU A 71 5.77 -6.22 2.64
N ALA A 72 5.68 -4.91 2.32
CA ALA A 72 5.16 -3.92 3.27
C ALA A 72 3.71 -4.20 3.66
N LEU A 73 2.84 -4.51 2.68
CA LEU A 73 1.44 -4.85 2.94
C LEU A 73 1.33 -6.10 3.83
N GLU A 74 2.09 -7.15 3.54
CA GLU A 74 2.08 -8.40 4.32
C GLU A 74 2.65 -8.19 5.72
N ARG A 75 3.70 -7.37 5.86
CA ARG A 75 4.38 -7.10 7.14
C ARG A 75 3.49 -6.41 8.17
N PHE A 76 2.53 -5.60 7.72
CA PHE A 76 1.69 -4.79 8.59
C PHE A 76 0.21 -5.18 8.57
N SER A 77 -0.20 -6.18 7.78
CA SER A 77 -1.59 -6.58 7.66
C SER A 77 -1.98 -7.61 8.72
N LYS A 78 -3.09 -7.35 9.41
CA LYS A 78 -3.72 -8.28 10.36
C LYS A 78 -4.22 -9.55 9.71
N TYR A 79 -4.58 -9.46 8.42
CA TYR A 79 -5.11 -10.56 7.63
C TYR A 79 -4.24 -10.79 6.42
N GLU A 80 -4.39 -11.95 5.78
CA GLU A 80 -3.76 -12.19 4.48
C GLU A 80 -4.18 -11.11 3.49
N VAL A 81 -3.19 -10.49 2.84
CA VAL A 81 -3.42 -9.48 1.79
C VAL A 81 -4.17 -10.14 0.63
N PRO A 82 -5.29 -9.57 0.15
CA PRO A 82 -6.05 -10.14 -0.95
C PRO A 82 -5.20 -10.36 -2.20
N GLN A 83 -5.31 -11.55 -2.81
CA GLN A 83 -4.50 -11.94 -3.96
C GLN A 83 -4.66 -11.00 -5.16
N ASN A 84 -5.86 -10.42 -5.35
CA ASN A 84 -6.10 -9.44 -6.40
C ASN A 84 -5.27 -8.16 -6.21
N ILE A 85 -5.04 -7.73 -4.97
CA ILE A 85 -4.19 -6.57 -4.66
C ILE A 85 -2.73 -6.87 -4.98
N LYS A 86 -2.22 -8.06 -4.60
CA LYS A 86 -0.85 -8.48 -4.94
C LYS A 86 -0.62 -8.50 -6.46
N ALA A 87 -1.57 -9.09 -7.20
CA ALA A 87 -1.52 -9.17 -8.66
C ALA A 87 -1.57 -7.78 -9.32
N GLU A 88 -2.45 -6.90 -8.84
CA GLU A 88 -2.57 -5.54 -9.37
C GLU A 88 -1.31 -4.70 -9.11
N VAL A 89 -0.73 -4.77 -7.91
CA VAL A 89 0.53 -4.10 -7.58
C VAL A 89 1.65 -4.57 -8.53
N ALA A 90 1.79 -5.88 -8.72
CA ALA A 90 2.80 -6.43 -9.62
C ALA A 90 2.59 -5.98 -11.08
N ASP A 91 1.36 -6.03 -11.59
CA ASP A 91 1.03 -5.62 -12.95
C ASP A 91 1.31 -4.12 -13.18
N GLN A 92 0.81 -3.24 -12.29
CA GLN A 92 0.99 -1.79 -12.43
C GLN A 92 2.46 -1.39 -12.37
N ILE A 93 3.23 -1.91 -11.41
CA ILE A 93 4.65 -1.59 -11.29
C ILE A 93 5.44 -2.12 -12.51
N SER A 94 5.09 -3.29 -13.06
CA SER A 94 5.79 -3.87 -14.23
C SER A 94 5.66 -3.04 -15.52
N ARG A 95 4.69 -2.12 -15.56
CA ARG A 95 4.42 -1.22 -16.69
C ARG A 95 5.22 0.08 -16.59
N TYR A 96 5.74 0.43 -15.41
CA TYR A 96 6.56 1.61 -15.22
C TYR A 96 7.82 1.56 -16.10
N GLY A 97 8.20 2.70 -16.67
CA GLY A 97 9.40 2.82 -17.50
C GLY A 97 9.30 2.25 -18.92
N ARG A 98 8.22 1.53 -19.27
CA ARG A 98 8.02 1.02 -20.66
C ARG A 98 7.78 2.13 -21.68
N ILE A 99 7.25 3.27 -21.24
CA ILE A 99 7.05 4.46 -22.05
C ILE A 99 7.72 5.63 -21.33
N LYS A 100 8.54 6.38 -22.06
CA LYS A 100 9.20 7.60 -21.57
C LYS A 100 8.85 8.75 -22.51
N LEU A 101 8.22 9.78 -21.98
CA LEU A 101 8.01 11.02 -22.72
C LEU A 101 9.31 11.83 -22.72
N ILE A 102 9.78 12.24 -23.89
CA ILE A 102 10.95 13.09 -24.06
C ILE A 102 10.44 14.44 -24.56
N LYS A 103 10.76 15.52 -23.83
CA LYS A 103 10.42 16.88 -24.24
C LYS A 103 11.39 17.29 -25.35
N GLN A 104 10.85 17.79 -26.48
CA GLN A 104 11.64 18.43 -27.54
C GLN A 104 12.02 19.86 -27.14
#